data_AF-A0A3E5GNH6-F1
#
_entry.id   AF-A0A3E5GNH6-F1
#
_cell.length_a   1.000
_cell.length_b   1.000
_cell.length_c   1.000
_cell.angle_alpha   90.00
_cell.angle_beta   90.00
_cell.angle_gamma   90.00
#
_symmetry.space_group_name_H-M   'P 1'
#
loop_
_entity.id
_entity.type
_entity.pdbx_description
1 polymer ?
#
loop_
_entity_poly.entity_id
_entity_poly.type
_entity_poly.pdbx_seq_one_letter_code
_entity_poly.pdbx_strand_id
1 'polypeptide(L)'
;MDYRMLYENLVAEAEENGLGGEFVDWGISISKWRADPVAIALYGWLLENEPEGMAAKSERQIDWEMGIVGMASSRRREEAVKSWRRSHGAAERENGGFFVTLGLSNAERSAANEAMIAEIPEVAFF
;
A
#
# COMPACT_ATOMS: atom_id res chain seq x y z
N MET A 1 4.13 13.30 -6.06
CA MET A 1 3.61 11.94 -6.31
C MET A 1 2.70 11.98 -7.52
N ASP A 2 2.98 11.20 -8.57
CA ASP A 2 2.04 11.00 -9.66
C ASP A 2 1.09 9.81 -9.39
N TYR A 3 -0.11 10.12 -8.88
CA TYR A 3 -1.15 9.13 -8.61
C TYR A 3 -1.70 8.45 -9.87
N ARG A 4 -1.66 9.13 -11.02
CA ARG A 4 -2.14 8.60 -12.29
C ARG A 4 -1.20 7.50 -12.78
N MET A 5 0.10 7.76 -12.76
CA MET A 5 1.11 6.77 -13.11
C MET A 5 1.08 5.58 -12.14
N LEU A 6 0.90 5.82 -10.83
CA LEU A 6 0.75 4.73 -9.86
C LEU A 6 -0.49 3.86 -10.15
N TYR A 7 -1.62 4.48 -10.50
CA TYR A 7 -2.82 3.76 -10.92
C TYR A 7 -2.58 2.92 -12.18
N GLU A 8 -1.93 3.48 -13.20
CA GLU A 8 -1.64 2.79 -14.45
C GLU A 8 -0.73 1.57 -14.23
N ASN A 9 0.26 1.68 -13.34
CA ASN A 9 1.09 0.53 -12.94
C ASN A 9 0.27 -0.56 -12.25
N LEU A 10 -0.68 -0.21 -11.37
CA LEU A 10 -1.56 -1.18 -10.71
C LEU A 10 -2.47 -1.90 -11.72
N VAL A 11 -2.96 -1.19 -12.73
CA VAL A 11 -3.77 -1.74 -13.83
C VAL A 11 -2.94 -2.70 -14.67
N ALA A 12 -1.74 -2.30 -15.10
CA ALA A 12 -0.85 -3.16 -15.87
C ALA A 12 -0.56 -4.47 -15.13
N GLU A 13 -0.23 -4.40 -13.84
CA GLU A 13 -0.02 -5.59 -13.01
C GLU A 13 -1.31 -6.43 -12.88
N ALA A 14 -2.48 -5.81 -12.74
CA ALA A 14 -3.75 -6.54 -12.67
C ALA A 14 -4.05 -7.27 -13.99
N GLU A 15 -3.75 -6.65 -15.13
CA GLU A 15 -3.88 -7.24 -16.46
C GLU A 15 -2.92 -8.41 -16.66
N GLU A 16 -1.66 -8.27 -16.26
CA GLU A 16 -0.67 -9.36 -16.27
C GLU A 16 -1.12 -10.58 -15.45
N ASN A 17 -1.87 -10.33 -14.37
CA ASN A 17 -2.46 -11.37 -13.51
C ASN A 17 -3.85 -11.84 -13.96
N GLY A 18 -4.36 -11.36 -15.11
CA GLY A 18 -5.63 -11.79 -15.70
C GLY A 18 -6.89 -11.25 -15.01
N LEU A 19 -6.77 -10.19 -14.19
CA LEU A 19 -7.87 -9.58 -13.42
C LEU A 19 -8.47 -8.34 -14.11
N GLY A 20 -7.70 -7.66 -14.97
CA GLY A 20 -8.13 -6.46 -15.71
C GLY A 20 -8.17 -5.17 -14.89
N GLY A 21 -8.26 -4.01 -15.55
CA GLY A 21 -8.29 -2.70 -14.89
C GLY A 21 -9.50 -2.45 -13.98
N GLU A 22 -10.66 -3.02 -14.32
CA GLU A 22 -11.89 -2.90 -13.49
C GLU A 22 -11.70 -3.46 -12.08
N PHE A 23 -10.81 -4.46 -11.91
CA PHE A 23 -10.46 -4.98 -10.60
C PHE A 23 -9.77 -3.92 -9.72
N VAL A 24 -8.95 -3.06 -10.33
CA VAL A 24 -8.25 -1.97 -9.63
C VAL A 24 -9.25 -0.89 -9.23
N ASP A 25 -10.12 -0.46 -10.14
CA ASP A 25 -11.18 0.50 -9.84
C ASP A 25 -12.10 0.01 -8.73
N TRP A 26 -12.51 -1.26 -8.78
CA TRP A 26 -13.30 -1.88 -7.72
C TRP A 26 -12.52 -1.87 -6.39
N GLY A 27 -11.25 -2.29 -6.40
CA GLY A 27 -10.38 -2.32 -5.23
C GLY A 27 -10.20 -0.95 -4.58
N ILE A 28 -10.03 0.11 -5.37
CA ILE A 28 -9.98 1.50 -4.90
C ILE A 28 -11.33 1.92 -4.31
N SER A 29 -12.45 1.57 -4.97
CA SER A 29 -13.78 1.96 -4.52
C SER A 29 -14.16 1.39 -3.15
N ILE A 30 -13.63 0.21 -2.80
CA ILE A 30 -13.85 -0.44 -1.50
C ILE A 30 -12.68 -0.23 -0.53
N SER A 31 -11.66 0.54 -0.94
CA SER A 31 -10.46 0.76 -0.15
C SER A 31 -10.82 1.45 1.16
N LYS A 32 -10.43 0.82 2.27
CA LYS A 32 -10.49 1.43 3.61
C LYS A 32 -9.17 2.14 3.89
N TRP A 33 -8.75 3.05 3.00
CA TRP A 33 -7.45 3.72 3.10
C TRP A 33 -7.27 4.45 4.44
N ARG A 34 -8.35 4.90 5.08
CA ARG A 34 -8.35 5.48 6.44
C ARG A 34 -7.97 4.49 7.56
N ALA A 35 -7.81 3.21 7.24
CA ALA A 35 -7.24 2.19 8.12
C ALA A 35 -5.88 1.67 7.59
N ASP A 36 -5.42 2.17 6.45
CA ASP A 36 -4.12 1.84 5.90
C ASP A 36 -3.04 2.77 6.49
N PRO A 37 -2.00 2.22 7.14
CA PRO A 37 -1.01 3.04 7.84
C PRO A 37 -0.17 3.90 6.89
N VAL A 38 0.09 3.45 5.66
CA VAL A 38 0.91 4.20 4.69
C VAL A 38 0.08 5.33 4.08
N ALA A 39 -1.16 5.05 3.69
CA ALA A 39 -2.06 6.07 3.16
C ALA A 39 -2.38 7.16 4.19
N ILE A 40 -2.60 6.80 5.46
CA ILE A 40 -2.80 7.79 6.54
C ILE A 40 -1.55 8.64 6.74
N ALA A 41 -0.37 8.02 6.77
CA ALA A 41 0.88 8.75 6.96
C ALA A 41 1.13 9.74 5.81
N LEU A 42 0.89 9.31 4.56
CA LEU A 42 1.03 10.19 3.39
C LEU A 42 0.01 11.34 3.44
N TYR A 43 -1.25 11.03 3.75
CA TYR A 43 -2.29 12.05 3.89
C TYR A 43 -1.93 13.09 4.96
N GLY A 44 -1.47 12.64 6.14
CA GLY A 44 -1.03 13.52 7.22
C GLY A 44 0.16 14.39 6.80
N TRP A 45 1.15 13.78 6.14
CA TRP A 45 2.30 14.51 5.63
C TRP A 45 1.90 15.58 4.59
N LEU A 46 0.98 15.27 3.69
CA LEU A 46 0.48 16.23 2.69
C LEU A 46 -0.30 17.39 3.32
N LEU A 47 -1.05 17.14 4.40
CA LEU A 47 -1.72 18.20 5.15
C LEU A 47 -0.73 19.18 5.80
N GLU A 48 0.43 18.67 6.25
CA GLU A 48 1.47 19.49 6.88
C GLU A 48 2.32 20.25 5.85
N ASN A 49 2.62 19.64 4.71
CA ASN A 49 3.60 20.17 3.75
C ASN A 49 2.98 20.78 2.49
N GLU A 50 1.75 20.41 2.11
CA GLU A 50 1.01 20.98 0.97
C GLU A 50 -0.44 21.38 1.35
N PRO A 51 -0.63 22.20 2.40
CA PRO A 51 -1.97 22.50 2.93
C PRO A 51 -2.88 23.18 1.92
N GLU A 52 -2.38 24.11 1.08
CA GLU A 52 -3.22 24.74 0.05
C GLU A 52 -3.62 23.75 -1.05
N GLY A 53 -2.69 22.88 -1.47
CA GLY A 53 -2.95 21.82 -2.44
C GLY A 53 -4.01 20.85 -1.93
N MET A 54 -3.94 20.47 -0.65
CA MET A 54 -4.93 19.61 -0.02
C MET A 54 -6.28 20.30 0.16
N ALA A 55 -6.31 21.60 0.50
CA ALA A 55 -7.55 22.36 0.63
C ALA A 55 -8.29 22.55 -0.71
N ALA A 56 -7.56 22.54 -1.83
CA ALA A 56 -8.14 22.65 -3.17
C ALA A 56 -8.77 21.33 -3.68
N LYS A 57 -8.43 20.20 -3.08
CA LYS A 57 -8.93 18.88 -3.51
C LYS A 57 -10.31 18.59 -2.94
N SER A 58 -11.16 17.98 -3.75
CA SER A 58 -12.43 17.44 -3.26
C SER A 58 -12.19 16.17 -2.42
N GLU A 59 -13.11 15.88 -1.48
CA GLU A 59 -13.06 14.64 -0.70
C GLU A 59 -12.99 13.39 -1.59
N ARG A 60 -13.77 13.37 -2.69
CA ARG A 60 -13.74 12.28 -3.66
C ARG A 60 -12.38 12.10 -4.33
N GLN A 61 -11.67 13.20 -4.61
CA GLN A 61 -10.33 13.13 -5.18
C GLN A 61 -9.34 12.58 -4.15
N ILE A 62 -9.40 13.05 -2.91
CA ILE A 62 -8.54 12.55 -1.82
C ILE A 62 -8.81 11.04 -1.59
N ASP A 63 -10.07 10.64 -1.56
CA ASP A 63 -10.46 9.24 -1.38
C ASP A 63 -9.93 8.34 -2.50
N TRP A 64 -9.96 8.84 -3.74
CA TRP A 64 -9.41 8.11 -4.88
C TRP A 64 -7.87 8.03 -4.83
N GLU A 65 -7.18 9.15 -4.61
CA GLU A 65 -5.72 9.21 -4.52
C GLU A 65 -5.18 8.34 -3.36
N MET A 66 -5.76 8.46 -2.16
CA MET A 66 -5.37 7.64 -1.02
C MET A 66 -5.85 6.19 -1.16
N GLY A 67 -6.94 5.95 -1.88
CA GLY A 67 -7.40 4.62 -2.26
C GLY A 67 -6.37 3.87 -3.10
N ILE A 68 -5.76 4.55 -4.08
CA ILE A 68 -4.65 4.02 -4.90
C ILE A 68 -3.46 3.67 -4.01
N VAL A 69 -3.06 4.57 -3.11
CA VAL A 69 -1.93 4.36 -2.20
C VAL A 69 -2.19 3.19 -1.26
N GLY A 70 -3.39 3.06 -0.72
CA GLY A 70 -3.81 1.91 0.09
C GLY A 70 -3.72 0.59 -0.69
N MET A 71 -4.11 0.59 -1.96
CA MET A 71 -4.01 -0.59 -2.81
C MET A 71 -2.54 -0.96 -3.12
N ALA A 72 -1.73 0.03 -3.51
CA ALA A 72 -0.31 -0.17 -3.82
C ALA A 72 0.49 -0.65 -2.59
N SER A 73 0.30 0.00 -1.45
CA SER A 73 0.95 -0.39 -0.20
C SER A 73 0.52 -1.78 0.27
N SER A 74 -0.76 -2.15 0.09
CA SER A 74 -1.23 -3.51 0.37
C SER A 74 -0.57 -4.55 -0.50
N ARG A 75 -0.40 -4.29 -1.80
CA ARG A 75 0.33 -5.20 -2.69
C ARG A 75 1.78 -5.38 -2.24
N ARG A 76 2.48 -4.27 -1.95
CA ARG A 76 3.88 -4.33 -1.48
C ARG A 76 4.04 -5.11 -0.18
N ARG A 77 3.09 -4.98 0.76
CA ARG A 77 3.04 -5.79 1.98
C ARG A 77 2.88 -7.27 1.70
N GLU A 78 1.95 -7.65 0.82
CA GLU A 78 1.75 -9.07 0.48
C GLU A 78 2.93 -9.65 -0.30
N GLU A 79 3.58 -8.87 -1.16
CA GLU A 79 4.83 -9.27 -1.82
C GLU A 79 5.99 -9.44 -0.82
N ALA A 80 6.10 -8.57 0.19
CA ALA A 80 7.07 -8.74 1.26
C ALA A 80 6.85 -10.06 2.02
N VAL A 81 5.60 -10.38 2.39
CA VAL A 81 5.26 -11.65 3.03
C VAL A 81 5.56 -12.84 2.11
N LYS A 82 5.19 -12.78 0.83
CA LYS A 82 5.49 -13.85 -0.15
C LYS A 82 7.00 -14.03 -0.34
N SER A 83 7.77 -12.96 -0.35
CA SER A 83 9.24 -12.99 -0.46
C SER A 83 9.85 -13.63 0.78
N TRP A 84 9.43 -13.19 1.96
CA TRP A 84 9.84 -13.76 3.24
C TRP A 84 9.54 -15.26 3.33
N ARG A 85 8.34 -15.71 2.94
CA ARG A 85 7.99 -17.15 2.92
C ARG A 85 8.86 -17.99 1.99
N ARG A 86 9.40 -17.38 0.93
CA ARG A 86 10.33 -18.03 -0.01
C ARG A 86 11.79 -18.00 0.48
N SER A 87 12.09 -17.27 1.55
CA SER A 87 13.45 -17.16 2.09
C SER A 87 13.91 -18.42 2.83
N HIS A 88 15.23 -18.65 2.85
CA HIS A 88 15.83 -19.77 3.56
C HIS A 88 15.53 -19.71 5.06
N GLY A 89 15.05 -20.82 5.64
CA GLY A 89 14.69 -20.92 7.06
C GLY A 89 13.29 -20.40 7.42
N ALA A 90 12.49 -19.91 6.46
CA ALA A 90 11.10 -19.52 6.72
C ALA A 90 10.26 -20.69 7.24
N ALA A 91 10.37 -21.87 6.62
CA ALA A 91 9.68 -23.09 7.05
C ALA A 91 10.06 -23.53 8.48
N GLU A 92 11.32 -23.32 8.89
CA GLU A 92 11.76 -23.62 10.26
C GLU A 92 11.18 -22.64 11.29
N ARG A 93 11.00 -21.37 10.90
CA ARG A 93 10.39 -20.33 11.75
C ARG A 93 8.86 -20.47 11.85
N GLU A 94 8.22 -21.02 10.81
CA GLU A 94 6.78 -21.29 10.79
C GLU A 94 6.37 -22.57 11.53
N ASN A 95 7.32 -23.43 11.95
CA ASN A 95 7.07 -24.67 12.69
C ASN A 95 6.28 -24.51 14.02
N GLY A 96 6.08 -23.27 14.49
CA GLY A 96 5.34 -22.96 15.72
C GLY A 96 3.80 -22.98 15.60
N GLY A 97 3.24 -23.35 14.45
CA GLY A 97 1.79 -23.43 14.22
C GLY A 97 1.15 -22.11 13.77
N PHE A 98 -0.17 -22.14 13.49
CA PHE A 98 -0.90 -21.05 12.82
C PHE A 98 -0.65 -19.65 13.39
N PHE A 99 -0.65 -19.49 14.71
CA PHE A 99 -0.46 -18.19 15.36
C PHE A 99 0.96 -17.64 15.18
N VAL A 100 1.97 -18.50 15.10
CA VAL A 100 3.36 -18.09 14.86
C VAL A 100 3.52 -17.60 13.43
N THR A 101 2.99 -18.34 12.44
CA THR A 101 2.97 -17.90 11.05
C THR A 101 2.24 -16.56 10.87
N LEU A 102 1.12 -16.36 11.56
CA LEU A 102 0.37 -15.11 11.53
C LEU A 102 1.18 -13.96 12.15
N GLY A 103 1.80 -14.18 13.30
CA GLY A 103 2.64 -13.17 13.97
C GLY A 103 3.82 -12.73 13.11
N LEU A 104 4.52 -13.70 12.51
CA LEU A 104 5.65 -13.41 11.61
C LEU A 104 5.20 -12.69 10.34
N SER A 105 4.11 -13.14 9.70
CA SER A 105 3.55 -12.47 8.52
C SER A 105 3.16 -11.01 8.86
N ASN A 106 2.61 -10.75 10.04
CA ASN A 106 2.27 -9.39 10.47
C ASN A 106 3.50 -8.54 10.77
N ALA A 107 4.57 -9.12 11.32
CA ALA A 107 5.83 -8.43 11.51
C ALA A 107 6.44 -7.97 10.17
N GLU A 108 6.43 -8.84 9.15
CA GLU A 108 6.89 -8.49 7.81
C GLU A 108 6.05 -7.37 7.17
N ARG A 109 4.71 -7.44 7.30
CA ARG A 109 3.84 -6.35 6.86
C ARG A 109 4.13 -5.03 7.58
N SER A 110 4.41 -5.09 8.88
CA SER A 110 4.75 -3.92 9.70
C SER A 110 6.09 -3.31 9.26
N ALA A 111 7.11 -4.12 9.04
CA ALA A 111 8.41 -3.67 8.55
C ALA A 111 8.28 -3.01 7.16
N ALA A 112 7.46 -3.59 6.27
CA ALA A 112 7.16 -2.98 4.97
C ALA A 112 6.42 -1.63 5.11
N ASN A 113 5.51 -1.49 6.08
CA ASN A 113 4.86 -0.21 6.37
C ASN A 113 5.89 0.83 6.84
N GLU A 114 6.77 0.50 7.77
CA GLU A 114 7.80 1.42 8.27
C GLU A 114 8.72 1.89 7.14
N ALA A 115 9.15 0.99 6.26
CA ALA A 115 9.95 1.34 5.09
C ALA A 115 9.20 2.30 4.15
N MET A 116 7.95 1.97 3.79
CA MET A 116 7.13 2.85 2.94
C MET A 116 6.87 4.22 3.57
N ILE A 117 6.64 4.27 4.88
CA ILE A 117 6.41 5.54 5.59
C ILE A 117 7.67 6.40 5.58
N ALA A 118 8.85 5.79 5.74
CA ALA A 118 10.12 6.51 5.65
C ALA A 118 10.38 7.08 4.24
N GLU A 119 9.86 6.45 3.18
CA GLU A 119 9.97 6.91 1.79
C GLU A 119 9.02 8.06 1.44
N ILE A 120 7.99 8.33 2.26
CA ILE A 120 6.94 9.33 1.97
C ILE A 120 7.50 10.70 1.57
N PRO A 121 8.44 11.31 2.31
CA PRO A 121 8.95 12.63 1.94
C PRO A 121 9.57 12.65 0.55
N GLU A 122 10.21 11.57 0.12
CA GLU A 122 10.84 11.49 -1.19
C GLU A 122 9.77 11.34 -2.27
N VAL A 123 8.91 10.33 -2.16
CA VAL A 123 7.92 10.01 -3.21
C VAL A 123 6.79 11.05 -3.31
N ALA A 124 6.49 11.77 -2.23
CA ALA A 124 5.47 12.80 -2.23
C ALA A 124 5.86 14.01 -3.12
N PHE A 125 7.15 14.33 -3.23
CA PHE A 125 7.65 15.46 -4.00
C PHE A 125 8.02 15.14 -5.47
N PHE A 126 8.09 13.87 -5.86
CA PHE A 126 8.33 13.44 -7.27
C PHE A 126 7.03 13.21 -8.03
#